data_AF-A0A2V5M447-F1
#
_entry.id   AF-A0A2V5M447-F1
#
_cell.length_a   1.000
_cell.length_b   1.000
_cell.length_c   1.000
_cell.angle_alpha   90.00
_cell.angle_beta   90.00
_cell.angle_gamma   90.00
#
_symmetry.space_group_name_H-M   'P 1'
#
loop_
_entity.id
_entity.type
_entity.pdbx_description
1 polymer ?
#
loop_
_entity_poly.entity_id
_entity_poly.type
_entity_poly.pdbx_seq_one_letter_code
_entity_poly.pdbx_strand_id
1 'polypeptide(L)'
;MTGEASKAQDIFQDTLREAAFLAAKGEPPANRQWFFSEARWRCLDVVARDVQAEHAMNESTEVSSHAPEQIEQLEAEQLAIWISAAPEPQRSVLALYYLDEFSYREMMSILHLKLNDLSRALASGRREFQAWLNATVPVAAAE
;
A
#
# COMPACT_ATOMS: atom_id res chain seq x y z
N MET A 1 4.68 1.63 2.34
CA MET A 1 5.33 0.33 2.06
C MET A 1 6.58 0.56 1.21
N THR A 2 7.65 -0.22 1.40
CA THR A 2 8.96 0.02 0.73
C THR A 2 9.09 -0.59 -0.66
N GLY A 3 8.29 -1.61 -1.01
CA GLY A 3 8.41 -2.35 -2.27
C GLY A 3 9.65 -3.24 -2.40
N GLU A 4 10.50 -3.28 -1.37
CA GLU A 4 11.75 -4.04 -1.34
C GLU A 4 11.81 -4.88 -0.06
N ALA A 5 12.00 -6.19 -0.22
CA ALA A 5 11.93 -7.16 0.88
C ALA A 5 13.05 -6.97 1.92
N SER A 6 14.27 -6.63 1.49
CA SER A 6 15.41 -6.31 2.37
C SER A 6 15.07 -5.13 3.29
N LYS A 7 14.62 -4.01 2.73
CA LYS A 7 14.20 -2.82 3.49
C LYS A 7 13.02 -3.12 4.41
N ALA A 8 12.07 -3.94 3.97
CA ALA A 8 10.96 -4.36 4.82
C ALA A 8 11.44 -5.19 6.02
N GLN A 9 12.42 -6.08 5.83
CA GLN A 9 13.01 -6.89 6.88
C GLN A 9 13.76 -6.03 7.92
N ASP A 10 14.50 -5.01 7.48
CA ASP A 10 15.19 -4.07 8.36
C ASP A 10 14.19 -3.28 9.20
N ILE A 11 13.14 -2.73 8.57
CA ILE A 11 12.07 -2.00 9.26
C ILE A 11 11.36 -2.89 10.29
N PHE A 12 11.11 -4.16 9.95
CA PHE A 12 10.51 -5.11 10.88
C PHE A 12 11.39 -5.32 12.12
N GLN A 13 12.70 -5.53 11.91
CA GLN A 13 13.65 -5.71 13.02
C GLN A 13 13.72 -4.47 13.92
N ASP A 14 13.76 -3.28 13.33
CA ASP A 14 13.78 -2.03 14.10
C ASP A 14 12.47 -1.80 14.88
N THR A 15 11.34 -2.21 14.30
CA THR A 15 10.03 -2.13 14.98
C THR A 15 9.96 -3.08 16.17
N LEU A 16 10.45 -4.32 16.02
CA LEU A 16 10.53 -5.24 17.15
C LEU A 16 11.53 -4.79 18.22
N ARG A 17 12.65 -4.20 17.81
CA ARG A 17 13.65 -3.65 18.73
C ARG A 17 13.03 -2.55 19.59
N GLU A 18 12.30 -1.62 18.98
CA GLU A 18 11.62 -0.54 19.71
C GLU A 18 10.57 -1.11 20.67
N ALA A 19 9.75 -2.07 20.22
CA ALA A 19 8.77 -2.73 21.07
C ALA A 19 9.42 -3.38 22.32
N ALA A 20 10.57 -4.05 22.13
CA ALA A 20 11.32 -4.67 23.21
C ALA A 20 11.86 -3.64 24.21
N PHE A 21 12.39 -2.50 23.72
CA PHE A 21 12.84 -1.41 24.58
C PHE A 21 11.71 -0.78 25.39
N LEU A 22 10.56 -0.53 24.77
CA LEU A 22 9.39 0.00 25.45
C LEU A 22 8.86 -0.98 26.50
N ALA A 23 8.78 -2.27 26.18
CA ALA A 23 8.39 -3.31 27.12
C ALA A 23 9.35 -3.39 28.33
N ALA A 24 10.67 -3.27 28.10
CA ALA A 24 11.66 -3.26 29.18
C ALA A 24 11.53 -2.05 30.12
N LYS A 25 10.95 -0.94 29.64
CA LYS A 25 10.63 0.25 30.44
C LYS A 25 9.28 0.18 31.15
N GLY A 26 8.53 -0.91 30.98
CA GLY A 26 7.19 -1.07 31.54
C GLY A 26 6.08 -0.44 30.70
N GLU A 27 6.36 -0.08 29.44
CA GLU A 27 5.43 0.56 28.51
C GLU A 27 5.22 -0.31 27.25
N PRO A 28 4.80 -1.58 27.35
CA PRO A 28 4.68 -2.44 26.18
C PRO A 28 3.67 -1.86 25.16
N PRO A 29 3.86 -2.12 23.84
CA PRO A 29 2.90 -1.73 22.83
C PRO A 29 1.47 -2.15 23.17
N ALA A 30 0.53 -1.21 23.07
CA ALA A 30 -0.83 -1.40 23.57
C ALA A 30 -1.60 -2.49 22.80
N ASN A 31 -1.32 -2.67 21.52
CA ASN A 31 -2.04 -3.60 20.64
C ASN A 31 -1.26 -3.90 19.35
N ARG A 32 -1.79 -4.80 18.52
CA ARG A 32 -1.22 -5.17 17.20
C ARG A 32 -1.09 -3.94 16.30
N GLN A 33 -2.04 -3.01 16.32
CA GLN A 33 -2.09 -1.85 15.43
C GLN A 33 -0.87 -0.93 15.64
N TRP A 34 -0.34 -0.85 16.87
CA TRP A 34 0.90 -0.11 17.15
C TRP A 34 2.03 -0.55 16.23
N PHE A 35 2.26 -1.85 16.05
CA PHE A 35 3.33 -2.36 15.19
C PHE A 35 3.17 -1.93 13.73
N PHE A 36 1.94 -1.89 13.22
CA PHE A 36 1.66 -1.49 11.85
C PHE A 36 1.78 0.02 11.64
N SER A 37 1.32 0.82 12.61
CA SER A 37 1.52 2.28 12.61
C SER A 37 3.01 2.63 12.62
N GLU A 38 3.74 1.95 13.49
CA GLU A 38 5.15 2.20 13.74
C GLU A 38 6.02 1.74 12.55
N ALA A 39 5.78 0.54 12.01
CA ALA A 39 6.44 0.07 10.80
C ALA A 39 6.11 0.95 9.58
N ARG A 40 4.86 1.44 9.47
CA ARG A 40 4.47 2.37 8.42
C ARG A 40 5.27 3.67 8.53
N TRP A 41 5.39 4.24 9.72
CA TRP A 41 6.16 5.47 9.93
C TRP A 41 7.62 5.30 9.47
N ARG A 42 8.27 4.19 9.85
CA ARG A 42 9.62 3.86 9.36
C ARG A 42 9.69 3.68 7.83
N CYS A 43 8.68 3.06 7.22
CA CYS A 43 8.60 2.95 5.76
C CYS A 43 8.57 4.33 5.08
N LEU A 44 7.78 5.27 5.63
CA LEU A 44 7.68 6.61 5.07
C LEU A 44 9.02 7.35 5.15
N ASP A 45 9.73 7.21 6.27
CA ASP A 45 11.06 7.82 6.47
C ASP A 45 12.11 7.25 5.50
N VAL A 46 12.13 5.92 5.30
CA VAL A 46 13.01 5.28 4.32
C VAL A 46 12.71 5.76 2.89
N VAL A 47 11.45 5.75 2.46
CA VAL A 47 11.07 6.15 1.10
C VAL A 47 11.32 7.64 0.85
N ALA A 48 11.08 8.50 1.85
CA ALA A 48 11.35 9.94 1.75
C ALA A 48 12.85 10.24 1.52
N ARG A 49 13.76 9.37 1.96
CA ARG A 49 15.21 9.51 1.78
C ARG A 49 15.71 8.99 0.44
N ASP A 50 15.02 8.02 -0.15
CA ASP A 50 15.52 7.26 -1.30
C ASP A 50 15.24 7.87 -2.67
N VAL A 51 14.17 8.65 -2.87
CA VAL A 51 13.88 9.49 -4.07
C VAL A 51 12.49 10.09 -3.91
N GLN A 52 12.32 11.37 -4.25
CA GLN A 52 10.99 11.93 -4.47
C GLN A 52 10.41 11.25 -5.71
N ALA A 53 9.49 10.31 -5.52
CA ALA A 53 8.65 9.87 -6.63
C ALA A 53 8.07 11.14 -7.26
N GLU A 54 8.51 11.47 -8.48
CA GLU A 54 7.83 12.50 -9.25
C GLU A 54 6.35 12.13 -9.21
N HIS A 55 5.51 13.07 -8.79
CA HIS A 55 4.07 12.94 -8.93
C HIS A 55 3.77 12.97 -10.43
N ALA A 56 4.11 11.88 -11.13
CA ALA A 56 3.50 11.58 -12.40
C ALA A 56 2.00 11.57 -12.11
N MET A 57 1.27 12.42 -12.81
CA MET A 57 -0.18 12.46 -12.74
C MET A 57 -0.63 11.08 -13.25
N ASN A 58 -0.90 10.17 -12.33
CA ASN A 58 -1.23 8.80 -12.69
C ASN A 58 -2.49 8.85 -13.56
N GLU A 59 -2.35 8.43 -14.82
CA GLU A 59 -3.50 8.24 -15.68
C GLU A 59 -4.45 7.29 -14.97
N SER A 60 -5.72 7.68 -14.87
CA SER A 60 -6.75 6.91 -14.19
C SER A 60 -7.88 6.64 -15.16
N THR A 61 -8.38 5.41 -15.14
CA THR A 61 -9.47 4.96 -16.01
C THR A 61 -10.53 4.29 -15.16
N GLU A 62 -11.82 4.46 -15.49
CA GLU A 62 -12.87 3.73 -14.80
C GLU A 62 -12.67 2.22 -14.95
N VAL A 63 -12.96 1.48 -13.88
CA VAL A 63 -12.73 0.03 -13.84
C VAL A 63 -13.60 -0.65 -14.90
N SER A 64 -12.96 -1.38 -15.80
CA SER A 64 -13.61 -2.05 -16.93
C SER A 64 -14.31 -3.31 -16.48
N SER A 65 -15.45 -3.62 -17.08
CA SER A 65 -16.09 -4.94 -16.92
C SER A 65 -15.25 -6.09 -17.49
N HIS A 66 -14.30 -5.79 -18.40
CA HIS A 66 -13.38 -6.76 -19.00
C HIS A 66 -12.04 -6.90 -18.24
N ALA A 67 -11.92 -6.24 -17.08
CA ALA A 67 -10.72 -6.34 -16.26
C ALA A 67 -10.41 -7.79 -15.81
N PRO A 68 -11.39 -8.64 -15.44
CA PRO A 68 -11.10 -10.02 -15.03
C PRO A 68 -10.31 -10.81 -16.07
N GLU A 69 -10.68 -10.74 -17.35
CA GLU A 69 -10.02 -11.46 -18.44
C GLU A 69 -8.57 -10.98 -18.70
N GLN A 70 -8.30 -9.69 -18.45
CA GLN A 70 -6.94 -9.15 -18.52
C GLN A 70 -6.11 -9.58 -17.28
N ILE A 71 -6.73 -9.63 -16.09
CA ILE A 71 -6.07 -10.00 -14.84
C ILE A 71 -5.63 -11.47 -14.86
N GLU A 72 -6.40 -12.36 -15.50
CA GLU A 72 -6.03 -13.78 -15.68
C GLU A 72 -4.69 -13.98 -16.41
N GLN A 73 -4.19 -12.96 -17.12
CA GLN A 73 -2.93 -12.99 -17.86
C GLN A 73 -1.74 -12.43 -17.04
N LEU A 74 -1.98 -11.96 -15.82
CA LEU A 74 -0.96 -11.35 -14.97
C LEU A 74 -0.55 -12.27 -13.82
N GLU A 75 0.74 -12.17 -13.47
CA GLU A 75 1.27 -12.76 -12.25
C GLU A 75 0.92 -11.90 -11.03
N ALA A 76 0.76 -12.54 -9.87
CA ALA A 76 0.35 -11.87 -8.63
C ALA A 76 1.35 -10.79 -8.18
N GLU A 77 2.63 -10.97 -8.49
CA GLU A 77 3.71 -10.01 -8.23
C GLU A 77 3.48 -8.66 -8.91
N GLN A 78 2.74 -8.63 -10.02
CA GLN A 78 2.43 -7.40 -10.73
C GLN A 78 1.63 -6.42 -9.85
N LEU A 79 0.73 -6.94 -9.01
CA LEU A 79 -0.01 -6.14 -8.05
C LEU A 79 0.91 -5.51 -6.99
N ALA A 80 1.91 -6.25 -6.50
CA ALA A 80 2.86 -5.74 -5.52
C ALA A 80 3.72 -4.60 -6.09
N ILE A 81 4.13 -4.70 -7.36
CA ILE A 81 4.85 -3.65 -8.09
C ILE A 81 3.97 -2.40 -8.18
N TRP A 82 2.73 -2.56 -8.63
CA TRP A 82 1.77 -1.46 -8.77
C TRP A 82 1.45 -0.77 -7.44
N ILE A 83 1.22 -1.52 -6.36
CA ILE A 83 1.03 -0.95 -5.02
C ILE A 83 2.27 -0.16 -4.60
N SER A 84 3.48 -0.67 -4.87
CA SER A 84 4.73 -0.02 -4.47
C SER A 84 4.98 1.30 -5.20
N ALA A 85 4.55 1.39 -6.47
CA ALA A 85 4.64 2.59 -7.30
C ALA A 85 3.64 3.69 -6.91
N ALA A 86 2.56 3.36 -6.20
CA ALA A 86 1.57 4.34 -5.78
C ALA A 86 2.15 5.40 -4.81
N PRO A 87 1.66 6.65 -4.85
CA PRO A 87 2.05 7.68 -3.89
C PRO A 87 1.45 7.42 -2.49
N GLU A 88 2.01 8.06 -1.46
CA GLU A 88 1.38 8.06 -0.14
C GLU A 88 0.30 9.15 -0.06
N PRO A 89 -0.82 8.90 0.66
CA PRO A 89 -1.09 7.75 1.51
C PRO A 89 -1.68 6.53 0.78
N GLN A 90 -1.93 6.62 -0.53
CA GLN A 90 -2.63 5.60 -1.31
C GLN A 90 -1.93 4.24 -1.28
N ARG A 91 -0.61 4.18 -1.41
CA ARG A 91 0.17 2.95 -1.28
C ARG A 91 -0.07 2.21 0.03
N SER A 92 -0.01 2.91 1.17
CA SER A 92 -0.28 2.29 2.47
C SER A 92 -1.74 1.82 2.59
N VAL A 93 -2.68 2.59 2.02
CA VAL A 93 -4.10 2.21 1.98
C VAL A 93 -4.31 0.92 1.18
N LEU A 94 -3.78 0.85 -0.04
CA LEU A 94 -3.91 -0.31 -0.93
C LEU A 94 -3.26 -1.56 -0.31
N ALA A 95 -2.04 -1.42 0.24
CA ALA A 95 -1.33 -2.53 0.86
C ALA A 95 -2.10 -3.12 2.06
N LEU A 96 -2.59 -2.28 2.98
CA LEU A 96 -3.34 -2.77 4.14
C LEU A 96 -4.72 -3.32 3.77
N TYR A 97 -5.36 -2.76 2.75
CA TYR A 97 -6.68 -3.22 2.29
C TYR A 97 -6.59 -4.61 1.68
N TYR A 98 -5.65 -4.82 0.75
CA TYR A 98 -5.50 -6.12 0.06
C TYR A 98 -4.74 -7.17 0.87
N LEU A 99 -4.13 -6.78 2.00
CA LEU A 99 -3.69 -7.77 2.99
C LEU A 99 -4.88 -8.49 3.65
N ASP A 100 -6.07 -7.88 3.65
CA ASP A 100 -7.33 -8.44 4.19
C ASP A 100 -7.28 -8.86 5.68
N GLU A 101 -6.42 -8.19 6.44
CA GLU A 101 -6.15 -8.50 7.86
C GLU A 101 -6.77 -7.48 8.83
N PHE A 102 -7.37 -6.42 8.32
CA PHE A 102 -7.81 -5.26 9.10
C PHE A 102 -9.20 -4.81 8.73
N SER A 103 -9.99 -4.45 9.75
CA SER A 103 -11.22 -3.70 9.53
C SER A 103 -10.91 -2.26 9.08
N TYR A 104 -11.88 -1.61 8.42
CA TYR A 104 -11.77 -0.19 8.07
C TYR A 104 -11.42 0.71 9.26
N ARG A 105 -11.95 0.40 10.46
CA ARG A 105 -11.65 1.15 11.69
C ARG A 105 -10.18 1.03 12.08
N GLU A 106 -9.61 -0.16 11.97
CA GLU A 106 -8.21 -0.40 12.28
C GLU A 106 -7.30 0.25 11.25
N MET A 107 -7.64 0.14 9.96
CA MET A 107 -6.90 0.84 8.89
C MET A 107 -6.90 2.36 9.12
N MET A 108 -8.05 2.96 9.45
CA MET A 108 -8.13 4.39 9.76
C MET A 108 -7.23 4.77 10.94
N SER A 109 -7.16 3.92 11.97
CA SER A 109 -6.28 4.12 13.13
C SER A 109 -4.80 4.01 12.74
N ILE A 110 -4.44 2.99 11.95
CA ILE A 110 -3.05 2.73 11.53
C ILE A 110 -2.54 3.86 10.63
N LEU A 111 -3.38 4.30 9.69
CA LEU A 111 -3.04 5.26 8.65
C LEU A 111 -3.22 6.72 9.09
N HIS A 112 -3.91 6.94 10.21
CA HIS A 112 -4.34 8.27 10.68
C HIS A 112 -5.19 9.02 9.62
N LEU A 113 -6.09 8.30 8.95
CA LEU A 113 -6.96 8.83 7.91
C LEU A 113 -8.42 8.82 8.33
N LYS A 114 -9.21 9.75 7.77
CA LYS A 114 -10.67 9.70 7.85
C LYS A 114 -11.20 8.70 6.83
N LEU A 115 -12.42 8.20 7.07
CA LEU A 115 -13.07 7.24 6.17
C LEU A 115 -13.14 7.75 4.72
N ASN A 116 -13.48 9.02 4.52
CA ASN A 116 -13.57 9.61 3.19
C ASN A 116 -12.23 9.61 2.45
N ASP A 117 -11.12 9.84 3.16
CA ASP A 117 -9.78 9.87 2.57
C ASP A 117 -9.32 8.45 2.21
N LEU A 118 -9.59 7.49 3.09
CA LEU A 118 -9.33 6.06 2.84
C LEU A 118 -10.11 5.56 1.63
N SER A 119 -11.43 5.83 1.57
CA SER A 119 -12.28 5.42 0.44
C SER A 119 -11.85 6.07 -0.87
N ARG A 120 -11.49 7.36 -0.85
CA ARG A 120 -10.99 8.06 -2.04
C ARG A 120 -9.68 7.47 -2.53
N ALA A 121 -8.75 7.19 -1.62
CA ALA A 121 -7.46 6.59 -1.95
C ALA A 121 -7.65 5.21 -2.61
N LEU A 122 -8.52 4.35 -2.05
CA LEU A 122 -8.86 3.05 -2.65
C LEU A 122 -9.46 3.19 -4.05
N ALA A 123 -10.46 4.07 -4.20
CA ALA A 123 -11.14 4.27 -5.47
C ALA A 123 -10.18 4.79 -6.54
N SER A 124 -9.33 5.76 -6.22
CA SER A 124 -8.30 6.27 -7.14
C SER A 124 -7.32 5.17 -7.52
N GLY A 125 -6.79 4.43 -6.54
CA GLY A 125 -5.79 3.39 -6.79
C GLY A 125 -6.32 2.28 -7.71
N ARG A 126 -7.59 1.89 -7.57
CA ARG A 126 -8.23 0.92 -8.47
C ARG A 126 -8.35 1.43 -9.91
N ARG A 127 -8.61 2.72 -10.11
CA ARG A 127 -8.67 3.33 -11.45
C ARG A 127 -7.29 3.46 -12.09
N GLU A 128 -6.28 3.73 -11.28
CA GLU A 128 -4.88 3.75 -11.72
C GLU A 128 -4.42 2.34 -12.10
N PHE A 129 -4.79 1.32 -11.31
CA PHE A 129 -4.55 -0.08 -11.67
C PHE A 129 -5.25 -0.46 -12.97
N GLN A 130 -6.48 0.02 -13.23
CA GLN A 130 -7.13 -0.23 -14.51
C GLN A 130 -6.36 0.40 -15.68
N ALA A 131 -5.86 1.63 -15.52
CA ALA A 131 -5.06 2.27 -16.56
C ALA A 131 -3.78 1.48 -16.84
N TRP A 132 -3.08 1.03 -15.80
CA TRP A 132 -1.90 0.18 -15.93
C TRP A 132 -2.22 -1.19 -16.51
N LEU A 133 -3.36 -1.78 -16.15
CA LEU A 133 -3.85 -3.04 -16.71
C LEU A 133 -4.07 -2.91 -18.23
N ASN A 134 -4.73 -1.84 -18.68
CA ASN A 134 -4.94 -1.56 -20.10
C ASN A 134 -3.61 -1.34 -20.86
N ALA A 135 -2.63 -0.71 -20.22
CA ALA A 135 -1.31 -0.51 -20.81
C ALA A 135 -0.47 -1.80 -20.87
N THR A 136 -0.63 -2.68 -19.88
CA THR A 136 0.16 -3.92 -19.75
C THR A 136 -0.43 -5.06 -20.60
N VAL A 137 -1.76 -5.19 -20.58
CA VAL A 137 -2.53 -6.19 -21.32
C VAL A 137 -3.61 -5.43 -22.11
N PRO A 138 -3.35 -5.04 -23.37
CA PRO A 138 -4.32 -4.31 -24.16
C PRO A 138 -5.61 -5.12 -24.34
N VAL A 139 -6.77 -4.48 -24.18
CA VAL A 139 -8.05 -5.08 -24.57
C VAL A 139 -7.99 -5.29 -26.09
N ALA A 140 -8.22 -6.52 -26.56
CA ALA A 140 -8.35 -6.77 -27.99
C ALA A 140 -9.40 -5.81 -28.56
N ALA A 141 -9.03 -5.02 -29.56
CA ALA A 141 -9.96 -4.09 -30.19
C ALA A 141 -11.19 -4.89 -30.64
N ALA A 142 -12.36 -4.56 -30.09
CA ALA A 142 -13.61 -5.13 -30.55
C ALA A 142 -13.79 -4.69 -32.01
N GLU A 143 -13.66 -5.64 -32.94
CA GLU A 143 -14.08 -5.49 -34.33
C GLU A 143 -15.61 -5.40 -34.45
#